data_AF-A0A2A2SIJ5-F1
#
_entry.id   AF-A0A2A2SIJ5-F1
#
_cell.length_a   1.000
_cell.length_b   1.000
_cell.length_c   1.000
_cell.angle_alpha   90.00
_cell.angle_beta   90.00
_cell.angle_gamma   90.00
#
_symmetry.space_group_name_H-M   'P 1'
#
loop_
_entity.id
_entity.type
_entity.pdbx_description
1 polymer ?
#
loop_
_entity_poly.entity_id
_entity_poly.type
_entity_poly.pdbx_seq_one_letter_code
_entity_poly.pdbx_strand_id
1 'polypeptide(L)'
;MDYSLLDIEDYDGPPNEPHRKFAALEQKARRNMNEIMENTQSGDLSTELRSQYMMLMTSAARALGVPGLELPDESEYRNEWEAYQAFSIRIRGLVAEIMLNDTLVAKPHSVRLSTSTKSKIESQIIVLRGMIEDSDMEPKRRKRLIEQLDDFSAELNRPRLNYAVAMSAMALFLSGIQGTTSTLADAPNAYQTVGTILKWIGADKEAEERERERLTAPAPALPAPKPKPKLQPKAPQQSPGDFGDDFDDDVPF
;
A
#
# COMPACT_ATOMS: atom_id res chain seq x y z
N MET A 1 26.85 -27.28 -5.68
CA MET A 1 26.48 -26.04 -6.37
C MET A 1 25.86 -25.15 -5.33
N ASP A 2 26.25 -23.88 -5.27
CA ASP A 2 25.58 -22.90 -4.41
C ASP A 2 24.40 -22.35 -5.20
N TYR A 3 23.18 -22.65 -4.76
CA TYR A 3 21.96 -22.24 -5.46
C TYR A 3 21.47 -20.94 -4.85
N SER A 4 21.89 -19.82 -5.43
CA SER A 4 21.46 -18.50 -4.99
C SER A 4 20.05 -18.18 -5.51
N LEU A 5 19.15 -17.78 -4.61
CA LEU A 5 17.80 -17.30 -4.97
C LEU A 5 17.81 -15.83 -5.41
N LEU A 6 18.74 -15.03 -4.89
CA LEU A 6 18.91 -13.61 -5.17
C LEU A 6 20.39 -13.23 -5.15
N ASP A 7 20.83 -12.45 -6.13
CA ASP A 7 22.20 -11.94 -6.18
C ASP A 7 22.30 -10.58 -5.49
N ILE A 8 23.53 -10.17 -5.14
CA ILE A 8 23.77 -8.87 -4.45
C ILE A 8 23.21 -7.69 -5.28
N GLU A 9 23.32 -7.77 -6.61
CA GLU A 9 22.84 -6.74 -7.54
C GLU A 9 21.31 -6.57 -7.49
N ASP A 10 20.56 -7.59 -7.06
CA ASP A 10 19.10 -7.54 -6.97
C ASP A 10 18.61 -6.61 -5.87
N TYR A 11 19.43 -6.42 -4.85
CA TYR A 11 19.10 -5.54 -3.74
C TYR A 11 19.30 -4.07 -4.09
N ASP A 12 20.01 -3.71 -5.15
CA ASP A 12 20.23 -2.31 -5.54
C ASP A 12 19.35 -1.86 -6.72
N GLY A 13 18.62 -2.79 -7.34
CA GLY A 13 17.73 -2.51 -8.46
C GLY A 13 16.46 -1.72 -8.07
N PRO A 14 15.88 -0.96 -9.03
CA PRO A 14 14.54 -0.38 -8.84
C PRO A 14 13.51 -1.51 -8.70
N PRO A 15 12.41 -1.29 -7.94
CA PRO A 15 11.93 -0.03 -7.38
C PRO A 15 12.56 0.35 -6.02
N ASN A 16 12.67 1.66 -5.76
CA ASN A 16 13.27 2.20 -4.52
C ASN A 16 12.31 2.19 -3.32
N GLU A 17 10.99 2.10 -3.54
CA GLU A 17 10.01 2.07 -2.45
C GLU A 17 10.06 0.71 -1.72
N PRO A 18 10.22 0.66 -0.38
CA PRO A 18 10.50 -0.57 0.37
C PRO A 18 9.53 -1.73 0.10
N HIS A 19 8.22 -1.45 0.08
CA HIS A 19 7.21 -2.49 -0.16
C HIS A 19 7.22 -2.98 -1.62
N ARG A 20 7.38 -2.07 -2.59
CA ARG A 20 7.50 -2.46 -4.00
C ARG A 20 8.79 -3.22 -4.28
N LYS A 21 9.86 -2.86 -3.58
CA LYS A 21 11.14 -3.56 -3.61
C LYS A 21 10.98 -4.98 -3.09
N PHE A 22 10.29 -5.16 -1.97
CA PHE A 22 9.93 -6.48 -1.47
C PHE A 22 9.17 -7.32 -2.52
N ALA A 23 8.14 -6.75 -3.16
CA ALA A 23 7.38 -7.45 -4.21
C ALA A 23 8.25 -7.85 -5.41
N ALA A 24 9.18 -6.99 -5.83
CA ALA A 24 10.11 -7.29 -6.92
C ALA A 24 11.09 -8.41 -6.55
N LEU A 25 11.65 -8.36 -5.33
CA LEU A 25 12.53 -9.40 -4.79
C LEU A 25 11.80 -10.74 -4.64
N GLU A 26 10.56 -10.75 -4.16
CA GLU A 26 9.74 -11.95 -4.06
C GLU A 26 9.54 -12.61 -5.43
N GLN A 27 9.15 -11.82 -6.43
CA GLN A 27 8.89 -12.33 -7.77
C GLN A 27 10.14 -12.94 -8.38
N LYS A 28 11.30 -12.29 -8.19
CA LYS A 28 12.59 -12.80 -8.68
C LYS A 28 13.01 -14.07 -7.94
N ALA A 29 12.99 -14.07 -6.61
CA ALA A 29 13.36 -15.23 -5.79
C ALA A 29 12.49 -16.44 -6.10
N ARG A 30 11.17 -16.25 -6.24
CA ARG A 30 10.24 -17.34 -6.57
C ARG A 30 10.47 -17.90 -7.97
N ARG A 31 10.73 -17.06 -8.96
CA ARG A 31 11.06 -17.50 -10.32
C ARG A 31 12.33 -18.34 -10.31
N ASN A 32 13.39 -17.83 -9.70
CA ASN A 32 14.68 -18.53 -9.61
C ASN A 32 14.53 -19.88 -8.89
N MET A 33 13.81 -19.92 -7.77
CA MET A 33 13.53 -21.16 -7.04
C MET A 33 12.80 -22.19 -7.93
N ASN A 34 11.75 -21.78 -8.63
CA ASN A 34 11.01 -22.67 -9.52
C ASN A 34 11.88 -23.22 -10.66
N GLU A 35 12.73 -22.37 -11.27
CA GLU A 35 13.67 -22.79 -12.31
C GLU A 35 14.68 -23.82 -11.78
N ILE A 36 15.21 -23.63 -10.57
CA ILE A 36 16.15 -24.59 -9.96
C ILE A 36 15.43 -25.91 -9.66
N MET A 37 14.21 -25.85 -9.13
CA MET A 37 13.40 -27.03 -8.82
C MET A 37 13.01 -27.82 -10.07
N GLU A 38 12.65 -27.16 -11.17
CA GLU A 38 12.33 -27.83 -12.45
C GLU A 38 13.54 -28.55 -13.04
N ASN A 39 14.73 -27.99 -12.87
CA ASN A 39 15.98 -28.56 -13.37
C ASN A 39 16.59 -29.63 -12.46
N THR A 40 16.03 -29.87 -11.26
CA THR A 40 16.60 -30.79 -10.27
C THR A 40 15.61 -31.86 -9.82
N GLN A 41 15.95 -33.14 -10.00
CA GLN A 41 15.12 -34.28 -9.57
C GLN A 41 15.33 -34.71 -8.09
N SER A 42 16.05 -33.92 -7.29
CA SER A 42 16.33 -34.26 -5.88
C SER A 42 15.26 -33.73 -4.93
N GLY A 43 14.63 -34.64 -4.18
CA GLY A 43 13.64 -34.30 -3.15
C GLY A 43 14.24 -33.49 -2.00
N ASP A 44 15.43 -33.85 -1.53
CA ASP A 44 16.09 -33.17 -0.40
C ASP A 44 16.46 -31.72 -0.76
N LEU A 45 16.97 -31.50 -1.98
CA LEU A 45 17.28 -30.15 -2.47
C LEU A 45 16.01 -29.29 -2.57
N SER A 46 14.89 -29.90 -2.97
CA SER A 46 13.61 -29.18 -3.08
C SER A 46 13.12 -28.68 -1.71
N THR A 47 13.30 -29.47 -0.66
CA THR A 47 12.97 -29.09 0.72
C THR A 47 13.89 -27.99 1.25
N GLU A 48 15.19 -28.10 0.96
CA GLU A 48 16.16 -27.07 1.36
C GLU A 48 15.87 -25.72 0.69
N LEU A 49 15.62 -25.70 -0.62
CA LEU A 49 15.34 -24.47 -1.38
C LEU A 49 14.10 -23.73 -0.89
N ARG A 50 13.01 -24.46 -0.58
CA ARG A 50 11.79 -23.86 -0.04
C ARG A 50 12.02 -23.25 1.35
N SER A 51 12.78 -23.94 2.20
CA SER A 51 13.13 -23.44 3.53
C SER A 51 13.97 -22.16 3.44
N GLN A 52 14.97 -22.14 2.54
CA GLN A 52 15.76 -20.94 2.25
C GLN A 52 14.89 -19.80 1.72
N TYR A 53 13.98 -20.07 0.79
CA TYR A 53 13.03 -19.07 0.27
C TYR A 53 12.16 -18.47 1.37
N MET A 54 11.56 -19.30 2.25
CA MET A 54 10.73 -18.83 3.36
C MET A 54 11.53 -17.91 4.31
N MET A 55 12.74 -18.32 4.67
CA MET A 55 13.61 -17.55 5.56
C MET A 55 14.07 -16.23 4.92
N LEU A 56 14.45 -16.27 3.64
CA LEU A 56 14.88 -15.11 2.87
C LEU A 56 13.76 -14.08 2.78
N MET A 57 12.55 -14.50 2.40
CA MET A 57 11.41 -13.60 2.25
C MET A 57 10.95 -13.01 3.59
N THR A 58 10.95 -13.81 4.66
CA THR A 58 10.63 -13.30 6.00
C THR A 58 11.65 -12.26 6.47
N SER A 59 12.93 -12.49 6.20
CA SER A 59 14.01 -11.55 6.55
C SER A 59 13.94 -10.28 5.70
N ALA A 60 13.67 -10.40 4.41
CA ALA A 60 13.49 -9.27 3.50
C ALA A 60 12.26 -8.42 3.90
N ALA A 61 11.13 -9.05 4.23
CA ALA A 61 9.95 -8.36 4.72
C ALA A 61 10.26 -7.56 6.00
N ARG A 62 10.94 -8.17 6.97
CA ARG A 62 11.36 -7.49 8.21
C ARG A 62 12.31 -6.32 7.93
N ALA A 63 13.31 -6.51 7.08
CA ALA A 63 14.28 -5.47 6.76
C ALA A 63 13.66 -4.27 6.01
N LEU A 64 12.64 -4.53 5.18
CA LEU A 64 11.92 -3.51 4.40
C LEU A 64 10.68 -2.96 5.11
N GLY A 65 10.44 -3.37 6.36
CA GLY A 65 9.32 -2.89 7.18
C GLY A 65 7.94 -3.36 6.69
N VAL A 66 7.88 -4.47 5.94
CA VAL A 66 6.62 -5.07 5.47
C VAL A 66 6.05 -5.95 6.60
N PRO A 67 4.89 -5.59 7.19
CA PRO A 67 4.29 -6.37 8.26
C PRO A 67 3.54 -7.60 7.72
N GLY A 68 3.21 -8.54 8.60
CA GLY A 68 2.28 -9.64 8.31
C GLY A 68 2.88 -10.87 7.64
N LEU A 69 4.20 -10.91 7.47
CA LEU A 69 4.90 -12.12 7.02
C LEU A 69 5.73 -12.71 8.17
N GLU A 70 5.31 -13.88 8.62
CA GLU A 70 5.99 -14.66 9.66
C GLU A 70 6.28 -16.06 9.14
N LEU A 71 7.34 -16.68 9.66
CA LEU A 71 7.63 -18.07 9.37
C LEU A 71 6.49 -18.95 9.92
N PRO A 72 6.03 -19.96 9.17
CA PRO A 72 5.04 -20.91 9.68
C PRO A 72 5.61 -21.66 10.89
N ASP A 73 4.78 -21.89 11.91
CA ASP A 73 5.15 -22.74 13.03
C ASP A 73 5.19 -24.20 12.57
N GLU A 74 6.35 -24.84 12.64
CA GLU A 74 6.56 -26.22 12.19
C GLU A 74 5.63 -27.22 12.89
N SER A 75 5.14 -26.90 14.10
CA SER A 75 4.22 -27.77 14.84
C SER A 75 2.78 -27.76 14.30
N GLU A 76 2.42 -26.76 13.49
CA GLU A 76 1.08 -26.63 12.90
C GLU A 76 0.89 -27.46 11.62
N TYR A 77 1.99 -27.94 11.01
CA TYR A 77 1.98 -28.58 9.70
C TYR A 77 2.51 -30.01 9.75
N ARG A 78 2.02 -30.88 8.87
CA ARG A 78 2.45 -32.29 8.85
C ARG A 78 3.84 -32.46 8.25
N ASN A 79 4.25 -31.53 7.39
CA ASN A 79 5.52 -31.53 6.69
C ASN A 79 5.86 -30.13 6.18
N GLU A 80 7.12 -29.96 5.77
CA GLU A 80 7.63 -28.71 5.19
C GLU A 80 6.83 -28.25 3.98
N TRP A 81 6.36 -29.17 3.13
CA TRP A 81 5.60 -28.81 1.93
C TRP A 81 4.28 -28.11 2.27
N GLU A 82 3.54 -28.59 3.27
CA GLU A 82 2.32 -27.93 3.75
C GLU A 82 2.62 -26.54 4.34
N ALA A 83 3.70 -26.40 5.10
CA ALA A 83 4.15 -25.12 5.63
C ALA A 83 4.51 -24.13 4.51
N TYR A 84 5.28 -24.58 3.52
CA TYR A 84 5.63 -23.80 2.33
C TYR A 84 4.40 -23.38 1.52
N GLN A 85 3.42 -24.26 1.33
CA GLN A 85 2.18 -23.92 0.62
C GLN A 85 1.39 -22.82 1.35
N ALA A 86 1.23 -22.95 2.67
CA ALA A 86 0.58 -21.92 3.48
C ALA A 86 1.33 -20.58 3.41
N PHE A 87 2.66 -20.61 3.51
CA PHE A 87 3.51 -19.44 3.33
C PHE A 87 3.36 -18.81 1.94
N SER A 88 3.37 -19.62 0.88
CA SER A 88 3.25 -19.16 -0.51
C SER A 88 1.91 -18.46 -0.78
N ILE A 89 0.83 -18.94 -0.17
CA ILE A 89 -0.48 -18.28 -0.26
C ILE A 89 -0.44 -16.92 0.44
N ARG A 90 0.12 -16.86 1.66
CA ARG A 90 0.23 -15.61 2.44
C ARG A 90 1.07 -14.56 1.70
N ILE A 91 2.25 -14.92 1.22
CA ILE A 91 3.15 -13.98 0.55
C ILE A 91 2.56 -13.47 -0.77
N ARG A 92 1.85 -14.31 -1.53
CA ARG A 92 1.15 -13.88 -2.75
C ARG A 92 0.02 -12.90 -2.44
N GLY A 93 -0.74 -13.15 -1.37
CA GLY A 93 -1.77 -12.22 -0.90
C GLY A 93 -1.17 -10.87 -0.53
N LEU A 94 -0.05 -10.88 0.19
CA LEU A 94 0.69 -9.67 0.58
C LEU A 94 1.25 -8.91 -0.63
N VAL A 95 1.86 -9.60 -1.60
CA VAL A 95 2.35 -8.98 -2.84
C VAL A 95 1.19 -8.39 -3.63
N ALA A 96 0.06 -9.09 -3.74
CA ALA A 96 -1.14 -8.56 -4.39
C ALA A 96 -1.64 -7.31 -3.66
N GLU A 97 -1.66 -7.31 -2.32
CA GLU A 97 -2.01 -6.13 -1.54
C GLU A 97 -1.03 -4.98 -1.80
N ILE A 98 0.28 -5.20 -1.80
CA ILE A 98 1.28 -4.17 -2.11
C ILE A 98 1.10 -3.60 -3.53
N MET A 99 0.73 -4.44 -4.51
CA MET A 99 0.50 -4.02 -5.89
C MET A 99 -0.81 -3.26 -6.07
N LEU A 100 -1.85 -3.59 -5.28
CA LEU A 100 -3.19 -3.01 -5.40
C LEU A 100 -3.42 -1.82 -4.46
N ASN A 101 -2.78 -1.79 -3.29
CA ASN A 101 -2.88 -0.71 -2.31
C ASN A 101 -1.76 0.31 -2.49
N ASP A 102 -2.09 1.41 -3.16
CA ASP A 102 -1.29 2.65 -3.20
C ASP A 102 -1.15 3.30 -1.80
N THR A 103 -1.92 2.82 -0.80
CA THR A 103 -1.93 3.25 0.60
C THR A 103 -0.83 2.60 1.45
N LEU A 104 -0.40 1.37 1.12
CA LEU A 104 0.78 0.74 1.72
C LEU A 104 2.07 1.38 1.20
N VAL A 105 2.04 1.93 -0.01
CA VAL A 105 3.08 2.81 -0.55
C VAL A 105 2.87 4.21 0.04
N ALA A 106 3.01 4.33 1.36
CA ALA A 106 2.92 5.61 2.06
C ALA A 106 3.90 6.60 1.43
N LYS A 107 3.38 7.53 0.63
CA LYS A 107 4.12 8.72 0.20
C LYS A 107 3.65 9.85 1.12
N PRO A 108 4.32 10.09 2.28
CA PRO A 108 3.94 11.18 3.20
C PRO A 108 3.96 12.57 2.55
N HIS A 109 4.52 12.66 1.35
CA HIS A 109 4.57 13.86 0.52
C HIS A 109 3.74 13.72 -0.76
N SER A 110 2.75 12.83 -0.86
CA SER A 110 1.93 12.69 -2.07
C SER A 110 0.45 12.82 -1.76
N VAL A 111 -0.20 13.81 -2.39
CA VAL A 111 -1.61 14.12 -2.18
C VAL A 111 -2.37 13.87 -3.47
N ARG A 112 -3.51 13.21 -3.38
CA ARG A 112 -4.44 13.09 -4.49
C ARG A 112 -5.42 14.25 -4.45
N LEU A 113 -5.24 15.19 -5.38
CA LEU A 113 -6.17 16.30 -5.51
C LEU A 113 -7.47 15.86 -6.16
N SER A 114 -8.59 16.38 -5.67
CA SER A 114 -9.87 16.20 -6.35
C SER A 114 -9.85 16.94 -7.70
N THR A 115 -10.60 16.44 -8.69
CA THR A 115 -10.70 17.11 -10.01
C THR A 115 -11.20 18.56 -9.84
N SER A 116 -12.11 18.80 -8.90
CA SER A 116 -12.60 20.14 -8.58
C SER A 116 -11.50 21.04 -8.00
N THR A 117 -10.71 20.52 -7.07
CA THR A 117 -9.57 21.25 -6.47
C THR A 117 -8.54 21.59 -7.54
N LYS A 118 -8.21 20.63 -8.40
CA LYS A 118 -7.25 20.82 -9.49
C LYS A 118 -7.68 21.96 -10.43
N SER A 119 -8.92 21.95 -10.91
CA SER A 119 -9.43 23.03 -11.77
C SER A 119 -9.43 24.41 -11.10
N LYS A 120 -9.71 24.46 -9.79
CA LYS A 120 -9.63 25.71 -9.02
C LYS A 120 -8.19 26.24 -8.94
N ILE A 121 -7.22 25.35 -8.70
CA ILE A 121 -5.81 25.71 -8.66
C ILE A 121 -5.32 26.19 -10.04
N GLU A 122 -5.68 25.48 -11.11
CA GLU A 122 -5.35 25.89 -12.49
C GLU A 122 -5.88 27.29 -12.82
N SER A 123 -7.13 27.58 -12.42
CA SER A 123 -7.70 28.92 -12.57
C SER A 123 -6.89 29.98 -11.82
N GLN A 124 -6.44 29.69 -10.60
CA GLN A 124 -5.59 30.62 -9.84
C GLN A 124 -4.19 30.80 -10.45
N ILE A 125 -3.61 29.76 -11.06
CA ILE A 125 -2.34 29.87 -11.80
C ILE A 125 -2.48 30.85 -12.97
N ILE A 126 -3.61 30.80 -13.71
CA ILE A 126 -3.88 31.75 -14.80
C ILE A 126 -3.93 33.19 -14.28
N VAL A 127 -4.60 33.41 -13.14
CA VAL A 127 -4.64 34.74 -12.51
C VAL A 127 -3.24 35.21 -12.12
N LEU A 128 -2.41 34.35 -11.51
CA LEU A 128 -1.02 34.69 -11.15
C LEU A 128 -0.18 35.05 -12.38
N ARG A 129 -0.36 34.36 -13.51
CA ARG A 129 0.31 34.71 -14.78
C ARG A 129 -0.07 36.11 -15.24
N GLY A 130 -1.37 36.42 -15.25
CA GLY A 130 -1.85 37.75 -15.60
C GLY A 130 -1.23 38.84 -14.72
N MET A 131 -1.17 38.63 -13.41
CA MET A 131 -0.52 39.59 -12.49
C MET A 131 0.97 39.80 -12.80
N ILE A 132 1.70 38.74 -13.18
CA ILE A 132 3.12 38.84 -13.56
C ILE A 132 3.29 39.56 -14.88
N GLU A 133 2.42 39.27 -15.85
CA GLU A 133 2.42 39.89 -17.17
C GLU A 133 2.09 41.39 -17.11
N ASP A 134 1.17 41.79 -16.25
CA ASP A 134 0.77 43.20 -16.12
C ASP A 134 1.73 44.02 -15.23
N SER A 135 2.58 43.36 -14.45
CA SER A 135 3.51 44.05 -13.54
C SER A 135 4.70 44.70 -14.26
N ASP A 136 5.17 45.83 -13.73
CA ASP A 136 6.41 46.48 -14.17
C ASP A 136 7.63 45.83 -13.49
N MET A 137 8.11 44.71 -14.05
CA MET A 137 9.26 43.98 -13.55
C MET A 137 10.28 43.64 -14.63
N GLU A 138 11.55 43.47 -14.22
CA GLU A 138 12.65 43.10 -15.11
C GLU A 138 12.33 41.83 -15.93
N PRO A 139 12.61 41.82 -17.26
CA PRO A 139 12.29 40.67 -18.13
C PRO A 139 12.85 39.33 -17.64
N LYS A 140 14.07 39.33 -17.07
CA LYS A 140 14.70 38.12 -16.54
C LYS A 140 13.94 37.55 -15.34
N ARG A 141 13.42 38.41 -14.47
CA ARG A 141 12.64 38.02 -13.29
C ARG A 141 11.25 37.52 -13.69
N ARG A 142 10.58 38.22 -14.61
CA ARG A 142 9.30 37.82 -15.19
C ARG A 142 9.36 36.40 -15.73
N LYS A 143 10.36 36.13 -16.57
CA LYS A 143 10.59 34.80 -17.16
C LYS A 143 10.74 33.73 -16.08
N ARG A 144 11.56 33.99 -15.05
CA ARG A 144 11.78 33.05 -13.95
C ARG A 144 10.50 32.73 -13.16
N LEU A 145 9.65 33.73 -12.89
CA LEU A 145 8.39 33.51 -12.17
C LEU A 145 7.39 32.71 -13.02
N ILE A 146 7.34 32.95 -14.34
CA ILE A 146 6.51 32.17 -15.26
C ILE A 146 7.00 30.73 -15.31
N GLU A 147 8.31 30.49 -15.42
CA GLU A 147 8.90 29.14 -15.38
C GLU A 147 8.52 28.39 -14.08
N GLN A 148 8.54 29.07 -12.93
CA GLN A 148 8.09 28.48 -11.66
C GLN A 148 6.61 28.10 -11.67
N LEU A 149 5.74 28.88 -12.32
CA LEU A 149 4.33 28.53 -12.49
C LEU A 149 4.13 27.39 -13.50
N ASP A 150 4.97 27.28 -14.52
CA ASP A 150 4.99 26.16 -15.47
C ASP A 150 5.36 24.87 -14.77
N ASP A 151 6.45 24.88 -13.99
CA ASP A 151 6.91 23.74 -13.20
C ASP A 151 5.84 23.27 -12.20
N PHE A 152 5.18 24.21 -11.52
CA PHE A 152 4.09 23.90 -10.62
C PHE A 152 2.86 23.32 -11.35
N SER A 153 2.51 23.87 -12.51
CA SER A 153 1.41 23.36 -13.34
C SER A 153 1.71 21.94 -13.87
N ALA A 154 2.96 21.66 -14.22
CA ALA A 154 3.40 20.31 -14.62
C ALA A 154 3.29 19.32 -13.46
N GLU A 155 3.69 19.72 -12.24
CA GLU A 155 3.54 18.90 -11.03
C GLU A 155 2.06 18.64 -10.72
N LEU A 156 1.20 19.67 -10.87
CA LEU A 156 -0.25 19.58 -10.65
C LEU A 156 -0.93 18.60 -11.60
N ASN A 157 -0.35 18.39 -12.79
CA ASN A 157 -0.88 17.48 -13.80
C ASN A 157 -0.55 16.00 -13.57
N ARG A 158 0.28 15.69 -12.57
CA ARG A 158 0.58 14.30 -12.22
C ARG A 158 -0.64 13.62 -11.57
N PRO A 159 -0.73 12.28 -11.64
CA PRO A 159 -1.79 11.53 -10.97
C PRO A 159 -1.89 11.79 -9.46
N ARG A 160 -0.73 12.07 -8.84
CA ARG A 160 -0.64 12.52 -7.44
C ARG A 160 0.36 13.67 -7.37
N LEU A 161 0.00 14.71 -6.63
CA LEU A 161 0.83 15.89 -6.41
C LEU A 161 1.90 15.56 -5.37
N ASN A 162 3.18 15.82 -5.65
CA ASN A 162 4.18 15.81 -4.58
C ASN A 162 4.02 17.09 -3.73
N TYR A 163 3.48 16.93 -2.52
CA TYR A 163 3.22 18.00 -1.56
C TYR A 163 4.49 18.80 -1.22
N ALA A 164 5.62 18.14 -0.96
CA ALA A 164 6.86 18.86 -0.62
C ALA A 164 7.36 19.72 -1.79
N VAL A 165 7.32 19.16 -3.00
CA VAL A 165 7.68 19.88 -4.24
C VAL A 165 6.73 21.05 -4.47
N ALA A 166 5.43 20.83 -4.37
CA ALA A 166 4.40 21.86 -4.50
C ALA A 166 4.58 23.01 -3.50
N MET A 167 4.79 22.70 -2.22
CA MET A 167 5.05 23.71 -1.19
C MET A 167 6.33 24.51 -1.48
N SER A 168 7.41 23.82 -1.88
CA SER A 168 8.68 24.47 -2.20
C SER A 168 8.59 25.38 -3.43
N ALA A 169 7.88 24.95 -4.47
CA ALA A 169 7.64 25.74 -5.67
C ALA A 169 6.87 27.03 -5.34
N MET A 170 5.82 26.93 -4.53
CA MET A 170 5.05 28.10 -4.08
C MET A 170 5.86 29.02 -3.15
N ALA A 171 6.70 28.47 -2.27
CA ALA A 171 7.57 29.27 -1.41
C ALA A 171 8.64 30.04 -2.21
N LEU A 172 9.23 29.39 -3.22
CA LEU A 172 10.17 30.03 -4.14
C LEU A 172 9.49 31.13 -4.98
N PHE A 173 8.26 30.89 -5.41
CA PHE A 173 7.44 31.87 -6.10
C PHE A 173 7.17 33.11 -5.23
N LEU A 174 6.71 32.92 -3.99
CA LEU A 174 6.48 34.01 -3.03
C LEU A 174 7.76 34.81 -2.75
N SER A 175 8.89 34.12 -2.57
CA SER A 175 10.19 34.76 -2.37
C SER A 175 10.61 35.56 -3.61
N GLY A 176 10.31 35.05 -4.80
CA GLY A 176 10.51 35.71 -6.08
C GLY A 176 9.67 36.98 -6.25
N ILE A 177 8.58 37.14 -5.51
CA ILE A 177 7.74 38.36 -5.49
C ILE A 177 8.29 39.40 -4.50
N GLN A 178 8.94 39.00 -3.40
CA GLN A 178 9.42 39.91 -2.32
C GLN A 178 10.67 40.77 -2.65
N GLY A 179 11.34 40.54 -3.78
CA GLY A 179 12.69 41.07 -4.04
C GLY A 179 12.89 42.58 -4.25
N THR A 180 11.88 43.45 -4.17
CA THR A 180 12.04 44.91 -4.35
C THR A 180 10.98 45.72 -3.60
N THR A 181 11.41 46.80 -2.94
CA THR A 181 10.60 47.71 -2.10
C THR A 181 9.52 48.51 -2.85
N SER A 182 9.36 48.37 -4.17
CA SER A 182 8.44 49.19 -4.99
C SER A 182 7.35 48.44 -5.74
N THR A 183 7.38 47.10 -5.82
CA THR A 183 6.47 46.33 -6.71
C THR A 183 5.37 45.57 -5.95
N LEU A 184 5.22 45.81 -4.66
CA LEU A 184 4.34 45.05 -3.76
C LEU A 184 3.15 45.87 -3.24
N ALA A 185 3.11 47.17 -3.54
CA ALA A 185 1.88 47.95 -3.41
C ALA A 185 0.81 47.48 -4.42
N ASP A 186 1.21 46.95 -5.58
CA ASP A 186 0.31 46.67 -6.70
C ASP A 186 -0.21 45.23 -6.80
N ALA A 187 0.31 44.28 -6.00
CA ALA A 187 -0.14 42.88 -6.07
C ALA A 187 -0.44 42.21 -4.69
N PRO A 188 -1.20 42.85 -3.78
CA PRO A 188 -1.67 42.20 -2.54
C PRO A 188 -2.48 40.91 -2.82
N ASN A 189 -3.09 40.83 -4.01
CA ASN A 189 -3.87 39.68 -4.45
C ASN A 189 -3.01 38.44 -4.74
N ALA A 190 -1.73 38.58 -5.11
CA ALA A 190 -0.88 37.43 -5.43
C ALA A 190 -0.60 36.54 -4.20
N TYR A 191 -0.35 37.16 -3.04
CA TYR A 191 -0.17 36.43 -1.78
C TYR A 191 -1.44 35.71 -1.35
N GLN A 192 -2.58 36.37 -1.51
CA GLN A 192 -3.88 35.77 -1.21
C GLN A 192 -4.19 34.60 -2.15
N THR A 193 -3.87 34.73 -3.44
CA THR A 193 -4.03 33.66 -4.42
C THR A 193 -3.16 32.46 -4.08
N VAL A 194 -1.87 32.64 -3.78
CA VAL A 194 -0.99 31.54 -3.36
C VAL A 194 -1.48 30.92 -2.05
N GLY A 195 -1.86 31.73 -1.06
CA GLY A 195 -2.44 31.24 0.20
C GLY A 195 -3.71 30.40 -0.01
N THR A 196 -4.54 30.78 -0.99
CA THR A 196 -5.74 30.03 -1.36
C THR A 196 -5.41 28.69 -2.00
N ILE A 197 -4.43 28.65 -2.91
CA ILE A 197 -3.91 27.41 -3.51
C ILE A 197 -3.41 26.47 -2.41
N LEU A 198 -2.55 26.97 -1.51
CA LEU A 198 -1.98 26.19 -0.41
C LEU A 198 -3.07 25.64 0.53
N LYS A 199 -4.09 26.44 0.83
CA LYS A 199 -5.24 26.03 1.64
C LYS A 199 -5.99 24.87 1.00
N TRP A 200 -6.24 24.90 -0.31
CA TRP A 200 -6.94 23.81 -0.99
C TRP A 200 -6.12 22.53 -1.05
N ILE A 201 -4.81 22.63 -1.30
CA ILE A 201 -3.90 21.47 -1.26
C ILE A 201 -3.86 20.88 0.15
N GLY A 202 -3.81 21.73 1.18
CA GLY A 202 -3.85 21.31 2.58
C GLY A 202 -5.16 20.61 2.93
N ALA A 203 -6.31 21.13 2.49
CA ALA A 203 -7.61 20.52 2.74
C ALA A 203 -7.74 19.12 2.11
N ASP A 204 -7.28 18.94 0.87
CA ASP A 204 -7.28 17.62 0.22
C ASP A 204 -6.30 16.66 0.92
N LYS A 205 -5.13 17.16 1.37
CA LYS A 205 -4.17 16.37 2.16
C LYS A 205 -4.78 15.89 3.48
N GLU A 206 -5.41 16.79 4.24
CA GLU A 206 -6.06 16.46 5.51
C GLU A 206 -7.24 15.50 5.33
N ALA A 207 -7.99 15.62 4.23
CA ALA A 207 -9.07 14.71 3.91
C ALA A 207 -8.54 13.31 3.59
N GLU A 208 -7.44 13.23 2.83
CA GLU A 208 -6.77 11.98 2.52
C GLU A 208 -6.14 11.32 3.77
N GLU A 209 -5.49 12.11 4.63
CA GLU A 209 -4.95 11.63 5.91
C GLU A 209 -6.05 11.11 6.84
N ARG A 210 -7.20 11.81 6.94
CA ARG A 210 -8.36 11.34 7.72
C ARG A 210 -8.96 10.05 7.19
N GLU A 211 -9.07 9.90 5.87
CA GLU A 211 -9.56 8.64 5.28
C GLU A 211 -8.56 7.50 5.51
N ARG A 212 -7.27 7.80 5.48
CA ARG A 212 -6.22 6.83 5.82
C ARG A 212 -6.34 6.38 7.27
N GLU A 213 -6.49 7.29 8.22
CA GLU A 213 -6.68 6.97 9.64
C GLU A 213 -7.90 6.05 9.84
N ARG A 214 -9.00 6.32 9.14
CA ARG A 214 -10.23 5.48 9.17
C ARG A 214 -9.97 4.06 8.68
N LEU A 215 -9.21 3.89 7.62
CA LEU A 215 -8.93 2.59 7.01
C LEU A 215 -7.89 1.77 7.80
N THR A 216 -7.00 2.42 8.56
CA THR A 216 -6.01 1.75 9.41
C THR A 216 -6.50 1.45 10.83
N ALA A 217 -7.68 1.92 11.22
CA ALA A 217 -8.25 1.63 12.53
C ALA A 217 -8.57 0.13 12.64
N PRO A 218 -8.06 -0.59 13.66
CA PRO A 218 -8.35 -2.00 13.83
C PRO A 218 -9.86 -2.19 14.00
N ALA A 219 -10.44 -3.09 13.20
CA ALA A 219 -11.85 -3.42 13.31
C ALA A 219 -12.17 -3.79 14.77
N PRO A 220 -13.26 -3.25 15.36
CA PRO A 220 -13.64 -3.62 16.71
C PRO A 220 -13.81 -5.13 16.79
N ALA A 221 -13.09 -5.77 17.73
CA ALA A 221 -13.10 -7.21 17.89
C ALA A 221 -14.53 -7.72 17.96
N LEU A 222 -14.87 -8.70 17.12
CA LEU A 222 -16.17 -9.36 17.16
C LEU A 222 -16.39 -9.90 18.58
N PRO A 223 -17.59 -9.72 19.16
CA PRO A 223 -17.89 -10.24 20.49
C PRO A 223 -17.64 -11.76 20.51
N ALA A 224 -16.98 -12.22 21.57
CA ALA A 224 -16.60 -13.62 21.72
C ALA A 224 -17.80 -14.55 21.50
N PRO A 225 -17.63 -15.70 20.81
CA PRO A 225 -18.71 -16.66 20.62
C PRO A 225 -19.28 -17.08 21.97
N LYS A 226 -20.60 -17.03 22.12
CA LYS A 226 -21.27 -17.49 23.35
C LYS A 226 -20.89 -18.96 23.62
N PRO A 227 -20.56 -19.32 24.87
CA PRO A 227 -20.14 -20.68 25.20
C PRO A 227 -21.25 -21.66 24.83
N LYS A 228 -20.90 -22.71 24.08
CA LYS A 228 -21.82 -23.77 23.68
C LYS A 228 -22.42 -24.43 24.94
N PRO A 229 -23.74 -24.67 25.01
CA PRO A 229 -24.36 -25.32 26.15
C PRO A 229 -23.74 -26.70 26.36
N LYS A 230 -23.26 -26.98 27.58
CA LYS A 230 -22.81 -28.31 27.96
C LYS A 230 -24.00 -29.26 27.85
N LEU A 231 -23.92 -30.23 26.94
CA LEU A 231 -24.88 -31.34 26.85
C LEU A 231 -24.87 -32.07 28.19
N GLN A 232 -26.00 -32.04 28.90
CA GLN A 232 -26.20 -32.85 30.09
C GLN A 232 -26.35 -34.32 29.66
N PRO A 233 -25.73 -35.28 30.37
CA PRO A 233 -25.97 -36.70 30.12
C PRO A 233 -27.43 -37.02 30.44
N LYS A 234 -28.18 -37.55 29.47
CA LYS A 234 -29.52 -38.10 29.70
C LYS A 234 -29.41 -39.28 30.67
N ALA A 235 -30.19 -39.24 31.76
CA ALA A 235 -30.33 -40.34 32.70
C ALA A 235 -30.94 -41.59 32.00
N PRO A 236 -30.61 -42.81 32.46
CA PRO A 236 -31.10 -44.04 31.84
C PRO A 236 -32.60 -44.22 32.09
N GLN A 237 -33.38 -44.26 31.01
CA GLN A 237 -34.80 -44.61 31.06
C GLN A 237 -34.95 -46.11 31.32
N GLN A 238 -35.66 -46.44 32.40
CA GLN A 238 -36.09 -47.78 32.75
C GLN A 238 -37.09 -48.32 31.72
N SER A 239 -36.94 -49.59 31.36
CA SER A 239 -37.89 -50.36 30.56
C SER A 239 -39.21 -50.55 31.30
N PRO A 240 -40.33 -50.59 30.55
CA PRO A 240 -41.37 -51.58 30.81
C PRO A 240 -41.68 -52.36 29.53
N GLY A 241 -41.80 -53.68 29.67
CA GLY A 241 -42.03 -54.58 28.55
C GLY A 241 -43.50 -54.75 28.15
N ASP A 242 -43.63 -55.68 27.20
CA ASP A 242 -44.78 -56.52 26.88
C ASP A 242 -45.91 -55.92 26.02
N PHE A 243 -45.87 -56.25 24.72
CA PHE A 243 -46.94 -56.56 23.74
C PHE A 243 -46.15 -56.89 22.45
N GLY A 244 -46.12 -58.10 21.88
CA GLY A 244 -47.20 -59.00 21.51
C GLY A 244 -47.04 -59.25 20.00
N ASP A 245 -46.68 -60.49 19.67
CA ASP A 245 -46.86 -61.29 18.44
C ASP A 245 -47.23 -60.67 17.07
N ASP A 246 -46.81 -61.42 16.04
CA ASP A 246 -47.12 -61.34 14.60
C ASP A 246 -46.46 -60.24 13.76
N PHE A 247 -45.51 -60.63 12.90
CA PHE A 247 -45.58 -60.46 11.44
C PHE A 247 -44.42 -61.24 10.79
N ASP A 248 -44.68 -62.53 10.56
CA ASP A 248 -44.06 -63.30 9.49
C ASP A 248 -44.61 -62.83 8.13
N ASP A 249 -43.89 -63.22 7.07
CA ASP A 249 -44.24 -63.27 5.65
C ASP A 249 -43.86 -62.12 4.65
N ASP A 250 -43.14 -62.62 3.63
CA ASP A 250 -43.02 -62.21 2.23
C ASP A 250 -42.11 -61.04 1.82
N VAL A 251 -40.84 -61.40 1.56
CA VAL A 251 -39.97 -60.71 0.60
C VAL A 251 -39.90 -61.54 -0.70
N PRO A 252 -40.54 -61.12 -1.81
CA PRO A 252 -40.33 -61.75 -3.11
C PRO A 252 -39.13 -61.12 -3.83
N PHE A 253 -38.36 -61.98 -4.51
CA PHE A 253 -37.31 -61.62 -5.47
C PHE A 253 -37.89 -61.07 -6.77
#